data_AF-A0A6B3QDI1-F1
#
_entry.id   AF-A0A6B3QDI1-F1
#
_cell.length_a   1.000
_cell.length_b   1.000
_cell.length_c   1.000
_cell.angle_alpha   90.00
_cell.angle_beta   90.00
_cell.angle_gamma   90.00
#
_symmetry.space_group_name_H-M   'P 1'
#
loop_
_entity.id
_entity.type
_entity.pdbx_description
1 polymer ?
#
loop_
_entity_poly.entity_id
_entity_poly.type
_entity_poly.pdbx_seq_one_letter_code
_entity_poly.pdbx_strand_id
1 'polypeptide(L)'
;KIHEKLALKGITISVPPRKNMDKSEKLDHSLLGKQRKTVETVCSSLEKLGCQNFNSRSVKGLESRFESILLAYSVLLSRAQRRFE
;
A
#
# COMPACT_ATOMS: atom_id res chain seq x y z
N LYS A 1 -17.32 1.50 15.22
CA LYS A 1 -16.33 2.03 16.20
C LYS A 1 -14.85 1.88 15.75
N ILE A 2 -14.54 1.49 14.50
CA ILE A 2 -13.19 1.59 13.92
C ILE A 2 -13.03 2.91 13.16
N HIS A 3 -14.03 3.29 12.37
CA HIS A 3 -14.06 4.55 11.62
C HIS A 3 -13.84 5.78 12.53
N GLU A 4 -14.53 5.84 13.68
CA GLU A 4 -14.36 6.93 14.65
C GLU A 4 -12.94 6.98 15.26
N LYS A 5 -12.37 5.82 15.61
CA LYS A 5 -11.00 5.75 16.15
C LYS A 5 -9.95 6.19 15.14
N LEU A 6 -10.20 5.99 13.86
CA LEU A 6 -9.31 6.39 12.77
C LEU A 6 -9.48 7.88 12.43
N ALA A 7 -10.70 8.41 12.47
CA ALA A 7 -10.97 9.83 12.34
C ALA A 7 -10.27 10.66 13.44
N LEU A 8 -10.26 10.17 14.69
CA LEU A 8 -9.49 10.79 15.78
C LEU A 8 -7.97 10.84 15.54
N LYS A 9 -7.45 9.99 14.64
CA LYS A 9 -6.04 9.98 14.21
C LYS A 9 -5.81 10.75 12.92
N GLY A 10 -6.81 11.47 12.41
CA GLY A 10 -6.75 12.18 11.12
C GLY A 10 -6.79 11.27 9.90
N ILE A 11 -7.18 10.00 10.07
CA ILE A 11 -7.25 9.01 8.99
C ILE A 11 -8.68 8.90 8.49
N THR A 12 -8.93 9.43 7.29
CA THR A 12 -10.23 9.33 6.61
C THR A 12 -10.29 8.04 5.81
N ILE A 13 -11.19 7.12 6.18
CA ILE A 13 -11.45 5.91 5.39
C ILE A 13 -12.40 6.26 4.25
N SER A 14 -11.90 6.18 3.02
CA SER A 14 -12.73 6.19 1.81
C SER A 14 -13.12 4.78 1.42
N VAL A 15 -14.39 4.57 1.09
CA VAL A 15 -14.84 3.40 0.34
C VAL A 15 -15.04 3.78 -1.13
N PRO A 16 -14.75 2.89 -2.10
CA PRO A 16 -15.04 3.17 -3.50
C PRO A 16 -16.53 3.45 -3.71
N PRO A 17 -16.89 4.46 -4.52
CA PRO A 17 -18.30 4.75 -4.81
C PRO A 17 -18.94 3.57 -5.55
N ARG A 18 -20.09 3.11 -5.06
CA ARG A 18 -20.90 2.09 -5.73
C ARG A 18 -21.82 2.76 -6.76
N LYS A 19 -22.25 2.00 -7.78
CA LYS A 19 -23.09 2.49 -8.90
C LYS A 19 -24.36 3.25 -8.48
N ASN A 20 -24.89 2.98 -7.28
CA ASN A 20 -26.13 3.58 -6.74
C ASN A 20 -25.89 4.42 -5.48
N MET A 21 -24.66 4.87 -5.23
CA MET A 21 -24.34 5.69 -4.04
C MET A 21 -24.61 7.16 -4.36
N ASP A 22 -25.67 7.72 -3.78
CA ASP A 22 -26.05 9.11 -4.00
C ASP A 22 -25.00 10.03 -3.36
N LYS A 23 -24.41 10.90 -4.20
CA LYS A 23 -23.46 11.98 -3.86
C LYS A 23 -22.53 11.68 -2.68
N SER A 24 -21.76 10.59 -2.77
CA SER A 24 -20.57 10.45 -1.94
C SER A 24 -19.66 11.65 -2.20
N GLU A 25 -19.10 12.25 -1.14
CA GLU A 25 -17.95 13.14 -1.23
C GLU A 25 -16.99 12.52 -2.25
N LYS A 26 -16.91 13.16 -3.42
CA LYS A 26 -16.03 12.74 -4.49
C LYS A 26 -14.64 13.11 -4.02
N LEU A 27 -14.04 12.25 -3.21
CA LEU A 27 -12.58 12.25 -3.11
C LEU A 27 -12.06 12.23 -4.54
N ASP A 28 -11.10 13.11 -4.82
CA ASP A 28 -10.58 13.28 -6.17
C ASP A 28 -9.83 12.00 -6.57
N HIS A 29 -10.61 11.02 -7.02
CA HIS A 29 -10.16 9.69 -7.41
C HIS A 29 -9.30 9.76 -8.66
N SER A 30 -9.12 10.93 -9.28
CA SER A 30 -8.20 11.08 -10.40
C SER A 30 -6.76 10.78 -9.98
N LEU A 31 -6.32 11.20 -8.79
CA LEU A 31 -4.98 10.94 -8.27
C LEU A 31 -4.84 9.49 -7.81
N LEU A 32 -5.81 9.00 -7.04
CA LEU A 32 -5.83 7.60 -6.58
C LEU A 32 -5.95 6.63 -7.75
N GLY A 33 -6.79 6.91 -8.74
CA GLY A 33 -6.98 6.07 -9.93
C GLY A 33 -5.72 5.98 -10.78
N LYS A 34 -4.98 7.09 -10.95
CA LYS A 34 -3.69 7.10 -11.66
C LYS A 34 -2.64 6.25 -10.94
N GLN A 35 -2.56 6.35 -9.61
CA GLN A 35 -1.55 5.64 -8.83
C GLN A 35 -1.97 4.24 -8.41
N ARG A 36 -3.26 3.90 -8.47
CA ARG A 36 -3.82 2.63 -8.01
C ARG A 36 -3.07 1.44 -8.58
N LYS A 37 -2.88 1.41 -9.90
CA LYS A 37 -2.22 0.28 -10.55
C LYS A 37 -0.76 0.15 -10.13
N THR A 38 -0.08 1.27 -9.92
CA THR A 38 1.30 1.30 -9.42
C THR A 38 1.34 0.76 -7.98
N VAL A 39 0.45 1.23 -7.10
CA VAL A 39 0.35 0.77 -5.71
C VAL A 39 0.04 -0.72 -5.64
N GLU A 40 -0.96 -1.19 -6.40
CA GLU A 40 -1.33 -2.61 -6.49
C GLU A 40 -0.13 -3.45 -6.98
N THR A 41 0.60 -2.98 -7.98
CA THR A 41 1.79 -3.67 -8.50
C THR A 41 2.88 -3.78 -7.44
N VAL A 42 3.19 -2.69 -6.72
CA VAL A 42 4.17 -2.70 -5.64
C VAL A 42 3.74 -3.68 -4.55
N CYS A 43 2.50 -3.64 -4.09
CA CYS A 43 1.99 -4.58 -3.09
C CYS A 43 2.11 -6.03 -3.55
N SER A 44 1.70 -6.36 -4.79
CA SER A 44 1.87 -7.71 -5.34
C SER A 44 3.34 -8.13 -5.46
N SER A 45 4.25 -7.20 -5.76
CA SER A 45 5.69 -7.48 -5.76
C SER A 45 6.22 -7.79 -4.35
N LEU A 46 5.78 -7.06 -3.34
CA LEU A 46 6.17 -7.30 -1.95
C LEU A 46 5.61 -8.63 -1.42
N GLU A 47 4.39 -9.01 -1.82
CA GLU A 47 3.82 -10.33 -1.51
C GLU A 47 4.63 -11.47 -2.15
N LYS A 48 5.13 -11.28 -3.37
CA LYS A 48 6.04 -12.25 -4.01
C LYS A 48 7.38 -12.37 -3.29
N LEU A 49 7.81 -11.31 -2.61
CA LEU A 49 9.00 -11.31 -1.75
C LEU A 49 8.72 -11.89 -0.35
N GLY A 50 7.46 -12.22 -0.03
CA GLY A 50 7.09 -12.95 1.18
C GLY A 50 6.70 -12.07 2.38
N CYS A 51 6.31 -10.81 2.18
CA CYS A 51 5.93 -9.92 3.28
C CYS A 51 4.73 -10.43 4.11
N GLN A 52 3.85 -11.24 3.52
CA GLN A 52 2.71 -11.89 4.16
C GLN A 52 3.09 -12.98 5.17
N ASN A 53 4.32 -13.50 5.09
CA ASN A 53 4.79 -14.60 5.95
C ASN A 53 5.54 -14.10 7.20
N PHE A 54 5.52 -12.79 7.47
CA PHE A 54 6.20 -12.22 8.62
C PHE A 54 5.52 -12.58 9.93
N ASN A 55 6.06 -13.60 10.60
CA ASN A 55 5.67 -13.94 11.96
C ASN A 55 6.66 -13.34 12.95
N SER A 56 6.47 -12.06 13.29
CA SER A 56 7.33 -11.32 14.23
C SER A 56 6.61 -11.13 15.56
N ARG A 57 7.26 -11.51 16.67
CA ARG A 57 6.71 -11.38 18.03
C ARG A 57 6.83 -9.97 18.61
N SER A 58 7.53 -9.06 17.92
CA SER A 58 7.72 -7.66 18.32
C SER A 58 7.55 -6.74 17.11
N VAL A 59 7.10 -5.51 17.38
CA VAL A 59 6.96 -4.46 16.34
C VAL A 59 8.31 -4.16 15.69
N LYS A 60 9.37 -4.01 16.48
CA LYS A 60 10.73 -3.78 15.96
C LYS A 60 11.22 -4.92 15.04
N GLY A 61 10.89 -6.17 15.38
CA GLY A 61 11.20 -7.32 14.53
C GLY A 61 10.36 -7.38 13.25
N LEU A 62 9.16 -6.81 13.26
CA LEU A 62 8.34 -6.64 12.06
C LEU A 62 8.92 -5.54 11.16
N GLU A 63 9.25 -4.38 11.74
CA GLU A 63 9.85 -3.23 11.06
C GLU A 63 11.15 -3.62 10.35
N SER A 64 12.08 -4.27 11.06
CA SER A 64 13.35 -4.71 10.47
C SER A 64 13.17 -5.69 9.30
N ARG A 65 12.17 -6.57 9.35
CA ARG A 65 11.84 -7.47 8.23
C ARG A 65 11.25 -6.72 7.05
N PHE A 66 10.38 -5.74 7.29
CA PHE A 66 9.85 -4.87 6.24
C PHE A 66 10.96 -4.04 5.59
N GLU A 67 11.84 -3.43 6.37
CA GLU A 67 13.00 -2.69 5.87
C GLU A 67 13.86 -3.57 4.95
N SER A 68 14.11 -4.81 5.35
CA SER A 68 14.90 -5.76 4.55
C SER A 68 14.23 -6.08 3.20
N ILE A 69 12.92 -6.35 3.18
CA ILE A 69 12.19 -6.59 1.93
C ILE A 69 12.12 -5.34 1.06
N LEU A 70 11.88 -4.17 1.64
CA LEU A 70 11.81 -2.91 0.89
C LEU A 70 13.15 -2.57 0.26
N LEU A 71 14.26 -2.83 0.97
CA LEU A 71 15.60 -2.69 0.41
C LEU A 71 15.83 -3.65 -0.75
N ALA A 72 15.48 -4.93 -0.59
CA ALA A 72 15.61 -5.93 -1.65
C ALA A 72 14.79 -5.56 -2.89
N TYR A 73 13.54 -5.15 -2.70
CA TYR A 73 12.67 -4.66 -3.77
C TYR A 73 13.29 -3.47 -4.50
N SER A 74 13.81 -2.48 -3.76
CA SER A 74 14.44 -1.29 -4.33
C SER A 74 15.66 -1.64 -5.18
N VAL A 75 16.54 -2.53 -4.71
CA VAL A 75 17.71 -3.00 -5.47
C VAL A 75 17.28 -3.74 -6.75
N LEU A 76 16.25 -4.60 -6.67
CA LEU A 76 15.72 -5.33 -7.82
C LEU A 76 15.09 -4.36 -8.84
N LEU A 77 14.33 -3.38 -8.37
CA LEU A 77 13.70 -2.37 -9.21
C LEU A 77 14.76 -1.53 -9.95
N SER A 78 15.77 -1.02 -9.25
CA SER A 78 16.86 -0.26 -9.86
C SER A 78 17.70 -1.09 -10.85
N ARG A 79 17.80 -2.40 -10.66
CA ARG A 79 18.44 -3.31 -11.62
C ARG A 79 17.58 -3.54 -12.86
N ALA A 80 16.27 -3.71 -12.67
CA ALA A 80 15.34 -3.90 -13.78
C ALA A 80 15.28 -2.63 -14.65
N GLN A 81 15.17 -1.44 -14.04
CA GLN A 81 15.12 -0.17 -14.75
C GLN A 81 16.35 0.05 -15.64
N ARG A 82 17.56 -0.15 -15.10
CA ARG A 82 18.81 -0.07 -15.87
C ARG A 82 18.95 -1.07 -17.02
N ARG A 83 18.15 -2.13 -17.05
CA ARG A 83 18.20 -3.15 -18.10
C ARG A 83 17.34 -2.78 -19.32
N PHE A 84 16.45 -1.80 -19.16
CA PHE A 84 15.57 -1.29 -20.21
C PHE A 84 15.86 0.18 -20.57
N GLU A 85 16.93 0.75 -19.99
CA GLU A 85 17.61 1.97 -20.43
C GLU A 85 18.74 1.59 -21.41
#